data_AF-A0A2M7MN00-F1
#
_entry.id   AF-A0A2M7MN00-F1
#
_cell.length_a   1.000
_cell.length_b   1.000
_cell.length_c   1.000
_cell.angle_alpha   90.00
_cell.angle_beta   90.00
_cell.angle_gamma   90.00
#
_symmetry.space_group_name_H-M   'P 1'
#
loop_
_entity.id
_entity.type
_entity.pdbx_description
1 polymer ?
#
loop_
_entity_poly.entity_id
_entity_poly.type
_entity_poly.pdbx_seq_one_letter_code
_entity_poly.pdbx_strand_id
1 'polypeptide(L)'
;MDLEKYFAPFREQTIGYDQTFLSPFGEQKLLYADWIASGRLYKPIEDKITNQFGPLVGNTHSEASETGTAMTAAYHHAKEIIKQHVNANKDDIILCAGSGMTGVVNKFQRILGL
;
A
#
# COMPACT_ATOMS: atom_id res chain seq x y z
N MET A 1 16.92 -9.74 20.31
CA MET A 1 15.56 -10.08 19.84
C MET A 1 15.72 -10.89 18.56
N ASP A 2 15.05 -12.01 18.45
CA ASP A 2 15.06 -12.83 17.24
C ASP A 2 14.12 -12.19 16.20
N LEU A 3 14.68 -11.71 15.09
CA LEU A 3 13.92 -11.03 14.04
C LEU A 3 12.88 -11.96 13.41
N GLU A 4 13.15 -13.26 13.34
CA GLU A 4 12.19 -14.22 12.80
C GLU A 4 10.93 -14.29 13.65
N LYS A 5 11.10 -14.35 14.98
CA LYS A 5 9.97 -14.31 15.93
C LYS A 5 9.22 -12.98 15.88
N TYR A 6 9.94 -11.87 15.72
CA TYR A 6 9.32 -10.55 15.61
C TYR A 6 8.43 -10.43 14.37
N PHE A 7 8.89 -10.94 13.23
CA PHE A 7 8.17 -10.83 11.96
C PHE A 7 7.18 -11.96 11.67
N ALA A 8 7.20 -13.07 12.44
CA ALA A 8 6.32 -14.22 12.23
C ALA A 8 4.82 -13.84 12.14
N PRO A 9 4.25 -13.00 13.03
CA PRO A 9 2.83 -12.61 12.94
C PRO A 9 2.49 -11.84 11.66
N PHE A 10 3.44 -11.07 11.11
CA PHE A 10 3.25 -10.37 9.84
C PHE A 10 3.36 -11.33 8.66
N ARG A 11 4.31 -12.27 8.71
CA ARG A 11 4.50 -13.26 7.66
C ARG A 11 3.26 -14.13 7.48
N GLU A 12 2.68 -14.61 8.58
CA GLU A 12 1.46 -15.44 8.60
C GLU A 12 0.21 -14.73 8.04
N GLN A 13 0.17 -13.39 8.13
CA GLN A 13 -0.93 -12.56 7.62
C GLN A 13 -0.75 -12.15 6.15
N THR A 14 0.32 -12.59 5.49
CA THR A 14 0.47 -12.42 4.04
C THR A 14 -0.51 -13.34 3.31
N ILE A 15 -1.28 -12.81 2.37
CA ILE A 15 -2.16 -13.64 1.53
C ILE A 15 -1.31 -14.63 0.72
N GLY A 16 -1.62 -15.92 0.84
CA GLY A 16 -0.86 -17.01 0.21
C GLY A 16 0.38 -17.47 1.01
N TYR A 17 0.51 -17.13 2.30
CA TYR A 17 1.62 -17.54 3.17
C TYR A 17 1.97 -19.04 3.07
N ASP A 18 0.97 -19.92 3.12
CA ASP A 18 1.12 -21.38 3.00
C ASP A 18 0.68 -21.91 1.62
N GLN A 19 0.76 -21.08 0.58
CA GLN A 19 0.42 -21.49 -0.77
C GLN A 19 1.30 -22.68 -1.21
N THR A 20 0.65 -23.69 -1.78
CA THR A 20 1.32 -24.83 -2.40
C THR A 20 1.09 -24.84 -3.92
N PHE A 21 1.86 -25.64 -4.63
CA PHE A 21 1.65 -25.90 -6.05
C PHE A 21 2.01 -27.36 -6.37
N LEU A 22 1.41 -27.89 -7.44
CA LEU A 22 1.75 -29.22 -7.95
C LEU A 22 3.00 -29.14 -8.82
N SER A 23 3.96 -30.00 -8.52
CA SER A 23 5.18 -30.20 -9.30
C SER A 23 5.26 -31.64 -9.82
N PRO A 24 6.19 -31.96 -10.73
CA PRO A 24 6.48 -33.35 -11.11
C PRO A 24 6.90 -34.26 -9.93
N PHE A 25 7.27 -33.68 -8.80
CA PHE A 25 7.66 -34.39 -7.57
C PHE A 25 6.56 -34.36 -6.50
N GLY A 26 5.31 -34.09 -6.88
CA GLY A 26 4.17 -33.95 -5.97
C GLY A 26 3.92 -32.51 -5.54
N GLU A 27 3.08 -32.36 -4.52
CA GLU A 27 2.74 -31.05 -3.94
C GLU A 27 3.94 -30.45 -3.20
N GLN A 28 4.26 -29.20 -3.51
CA GLN A 28 5.39 -28.47 -2.93
C GLN A 28 4.91 -27.14 -2.35
N LYS A 29 5.55 -26.71 -1.25
CA LYS A 29 5.32 -25.37 -0.69
C LYS A 29 5.95 -24.32 -1.60
N LEU A 30 5.19 -23.27 -1.93
CA LEU A 30 5.68 -22.17 -2.74
C LEU A 30 6.59 -21.26 -1.90
N LEU A 31 7.89 -21.29 -2.18
CA LEU A 31 8.84 -20.31 -1.65
C LEU A 31 8.75 -19.02 -2.48
N TYR A 32 8.12 -18.00 -1.91
CA TYR A 32 8.03 -16.69 -2.56
C TYR A 32 9.26 -15.84 -2.26
N ALA A 33 10.09 -15.63 -3.28
CA ALA A 33 11.35 -14.87 -3.20
C ALA A 33 11.36 -13.61 -4.09
N ASP A 34 10.19 -13.13 -4.51
CA ASP A 34 10.04 -12.03 -5.48
C ASP A 34 9.63 -10.69 -4.84
N TRP A 35 9.85 -10.56 -3.52
CA TRP A 35 9.40 -9.43 -2.70
C TRP A 35 9.90 -8.05 -3.16
N ILE A 36 11.05 -7.99 -3.81
CA ILE A 36 11.64 -6.75 -4.31
C ILE A 36 10.89 -6.27 -5.57
N ALA A 37 10.45 -7.19 -6.43
CA ALA A 37 9.72 -6.85 -7.64
C ALA A 37 8.25 -6.58 -7.35
N SER A 38 7.61 -7.43 -6.53
CA SER A 38 6.22 -7.28 -6.14
C SER A 38 5.97 -7.84 -4.74
N GLY A 39 5.29 -7.06 -3.90
CA GLY A 39 4.80 -7.57 -2.62
C GLY A 39 3.52 -8.37 -2.80
N ARG A 40 3.32 -9.40 -1.96
CA ARG A 40 2.01 -10.02 -1.81
C ARG A 40 1.08 -9.12 -1.00
N LEU A 41 -0.22 -9.26 -1.25
CA LEU A 41 -1.27 -8.60 -0.47
C LEU A 41 -1.16 -8.99 1.01
N TYR A 42 -1.47 -8.04 1.89
CA TYR A 42 -1.43 -8.24 3.34
C TYR A 42 -2.85 -8.21 3.90
N LYS A 43 -3.29 -9.34 4.46
CA LYS A 43 -4.70 -9.55 4.82
C LYS A 43 -5.29 -8.43 5.70
N PRO A 44 -4.62 -7.95 6.77
CA PRO A 44 -5.15 -6.86 7.58
C PRO A 44 -5.36 -5.53 6.82
N ILE A 45 -4.57 -5.27 5.77
CA ILE A 45 -4.77 -4.09 4.92
C ILE A 45 -5.98 -4.31 4.01
N GLU A 46 -6.06 -5.47 3.34
CA GLU A 46 -7.18 -5.81 2.46
C GLU A 46 -8.52 -5.83 3.20
N ASP A 47 -8.54 -6.37 4.42
CA ASP A 47 -9.73 -6.42 5.27
C ASP A 47 -10.20 -5.01 5.64
N LYS A 48 -9.27 -4.07 5.92
CA LYS A 48 -9.62 -2.66 6.17
C LYS A 48 -10.13 -1.97 4.91
N ILE A 49 -9.43 -2.13 3.79
CA ILE A 49 -9.84 -1.53 2.51
C ILE A 49 -11.25 -2.01 2.16
N THR A 50 -11.50 -3.30 2.21
CA THR A 50 -12.78 -3.90 1.83
C THR A 50 -13.90 -3.53 2.79
N ASN A 51 -13.67 -3.71 4.11
CA ASN A 51 -14.77 -3.69 5.08
C ASN A 51 -14.93 -2.37 5.84
N GLN A 52 -13.91 -1.50 5.86
CA GLN A 52 -13.97 -0.21 6.55
C GLN A 52 -14.01 0.97 5.59
N PHE A 53 -13.13 0.98 4.58
CA PHE A 53 -13.10 2.07 3.59
C PHE A 53 -14.10 1.85 2.46
N GLY A 54 -14.24 0.61 1.98
CA GLY A 54 -15.15 0.21 0.90
C GLY A 54 -16.59 0.73 1.05
N PRO A 55 -17.24 0.58 2.23
CA PRO A 55 -18.59 1.08 2.45
C PRO A 55 -18.72 2.61 2.43
N LEU A 56 -17.61 3.33 2.62
CA LEU A 56 -17.57 4.79 2.72
C LEU A 56 -17.01 5.45 1.46
N VAL A 57 -16.77 4.69 0.38
CA VAL A 57 -16.18 5.22 -0.85
C VAL A 57 -17.01 6.39 -1.38
N GLY A 58 -16.33 7.51 -1.57
CA GLY A 58 -16.88 8.78 -2.05
C GLY A 58 -15.77 9.65 -2.62
N ASN A 59 -16.15 10.70 -3.34
CA ASN A 59 -15.18 11.63 -3.93
C ASN A 59 -14.54 12.48 -2.83
N THR A 60 -13.21 12.63 -2.87
CA THR A 60 -12.40 13.39 -1.89
C THR A 60 -12.38 14.91 -2.13
N HIS A 61 -13.30 15.41 -2.95
CA HIS A 61 -13.37 16.82 -3.36
C HIS A 61 -14.64 17.51 -2.83
N SER A 62 -15.34 16.88 -1.88
CA SER A 62 -16.55 17.43 -1.26
C SER A 62 -16.76 16.81 0.11
N GLU A 63 -17.19 17.63 1.07
CA GLU A 63 -17.62 17.22 2.42
C GLU A 63 -19.16 17.25 2.54
N ALA A 64 -19.87 17.27 1.40
CA ALA A 64 -21.33 17.38 1.37
C ALA A 64 -22.06 16.07 1.73
N SER A 65 -21.33 14.96 1.87
CA SER A 65 -21.87 13.67 2.30
C SER A 65 -20.94 13.02 3.31
N GLU A 66 -21.50 12.13 4.15
CA GLU A 66 -20.73 11.34 5.12
C GLU A 66 -19.56 10.61 4.44
N THR A 67 -19.79 10.02 3.26
CA THR A 67 -18.76 9.33 2.47
C THR A 67 -17.68 10.29 1.95
N GLY A 68 -18.06 11.50 1.51
CA GLY A 68 -17.12 12.51 1.05
C GLY A 68 -16.23 13.04 2.18
N THR A 69 -16.83 13.35 3.33
CA THR A 69 -16.11 13.78 4.53
C THR A 69 -15.16 12.69 5.03
N ALA A 70 -15.62 11.44 5.14
CA ALA A 70 -14.81 10.32 5.60
C ALA A 70 -13.59 10.07 4.68
N MET A 71 -13.79 10.03 3.35
CA MET A 71 -12.69 9.83 2.41
C MET A 71 -11.72 11.00 2.37
N THR A 72 -12.22 12.24 2.47
CA THR A 72 -11.36 13.45 2.50
C THR A 72 -10.48 13.44 3.75
N ALA A 73 -11.05 13.17 4.92
CA ALA A 73 -10.30 13.05 6.17
C ALA A 73 -9.25 11.93 6.10
N ALA A 74 -9.63 10.75 5.59
CA ALA A 74 -8.69 9.63 5.41
C ALA A 74 -7.53 9.98 4.47
N TYR A 75 -7.82 10.69 3.37
CA TYR A 75 -6.81 11.13 2.40
C TYR A 75 -5.81 12.13 3.01
N HIS A 76 -6.29 13.10 3.78
CA HIS A 76 -5.42 14.04 4.49
C HIS A 76 -4.56 13.32 5.54
N HIS A 77 -5.16 12.43 6.33
CA HIS A 77 -4.44 11.66 7.33
C HIS A 77 -3.34 10.78 6.72
N ALA A 78 -3.63 10.11 5.59
CA ALA A 78 -2.64 9.32 4.87
C ALA A 78 -1.45 10.19 4.40
N LYS A 79 -1.69 11.41 3.92
CA LYS A 79 -0.61 12.33 3.53
C LYS A 79 0.28 12.72 4.71
N GLU A 80 -0.29 12.98 5.88
CA GLU A 80 0.49 13.29 7.09
C GLU A 80 1.39 12.13 7.49
N ILE A 81 0.87 10.90 7.49
CA ILE A 81 1.67 9.70 7.77
C ILE A 81 2.81 9.55 6.75
N ILE A 82 2.54 9.73 5.46
CA ILE A 82 3.56 9.63 4.40
C ILE A 82 4.64 10.70 4.61
N LYS A 83 4.26 11.95 4.89
CA LYS A 83 5.20 13.05 5.16
C LYS A 83 6.14 12.70 6.32
N GLN A 84 5.61 12.18 7.42
CA GLN A 84 6.40 11.74 8.56
C GLN A 84 7.40 10.62 8.19
N HIS A 85 6.97 9.64 7.40
CA HIS A 85 7.84 8.52 6.99
C HIS A 85 9.00 8.95 6.08
N VAL A 86 8.83 10.02 5.30
CA VAL A 86 9.85 10.54 4.39
C VAL A 86 10.57 11.79 4.93
N ASN A 87 10.33 12.16 6.19
CA ASN A 87 10.85 13.37 6.83
C ASN A 87 10.56 14.68 6.07
N ALA A 88 9.41 14.75 5.41
CA ALA A 88 8.95 15.96 4.73
C ALA A 88 8.48 17.01 5.75
N ASN A 89 8.80 18.27 5.49
CA ASN A 89 8.39 19.41 6.31
C ASN A 89 7.15 20.14 5.72
N LYS A 90 6.86 21.33 6.25
CA LYS A 90 5.71 22.15 5.83
C LYS A 90 5.86 22.76 4.43
N ASP A 91 7.09 22.95 3.98
CA ASP A 91 7.44 23.52 2.68
C ASP A 91 7.50 22.44 1.57
N ASP A 92 7.47 21.16 1.96
CA ASP A 92 7.41 20.02 1.06
C ASP A 92 5.96 19.64 0.69
N ILE A 93 5.78 19.16 -0.55
CA ILE A 93 4.49 18.68 -1.06
C ILE A 93 4.54 17.19 -1.43
N ILE A 94 3.44 16.47 -1.16
CA ILE A 94 3.23 15.11 -1.67
C ILE A 94 2.40 15.17 -2.95
N LEU A 95 3.01 14.80 -4.08
CA LEU A 95 2.35 14.73 -5.37
C LEU A 95 2.12 13.27 -5.78
N CYS A 96 0.89 12.79 -5.59
CA CYS A 96 0.49 11.49 -6.13
C CYS A 96 0.36 11.58 -7.66
N ALA A 97 0.99 10.67 -8.40
CA ALA A 97 0.95 10.69 -9.86
C ALA A 97 1.08 9.29 -10.47
N GLY A 98 0.11 8.92 -11.31
CA GLY A 98 0.15 7.68 -12.09
C GLY A 98 0.33 6.43 -11.22
N SER A 99 0.95 5.40 -11.79
CA SER A 99 1.32 4.16 -11.12
C SER A 99 2.81 3.88 -11.30
N GLY A 100 3.47 3.51 -10.21
CA GLY A 100 4.89 3.13 -10.20
C GLY A 100 5.89 4.29 -10.31
N MET A 101 7.16 3.96 -10.04
CA MET A 101 8.25 4.94 -9.97
C MET A 101 8.54 5.61 -11.32
N THR A 102 8.49 4.86 -12.42
CA THR A 102 8.76 5.38 -13.77
C THR A 102 7.81 6.52 -14.14
N GLY A 103 6.51 6.37 -13.84
CA GLY A 103 5.52 7.40 -14.13
C GLY A 103 5.79 8.70 -13.39
N VAL A 104 6.17 8.61 -12.11
CA VAL A 104 6.45 9.78 -11.27
C VAL A 104 7.74 10.47 -11.69
N VAL A 105 8.81 9.71 -12.01
CA VAL A 105 10.08 10.27 -12.49
C VAL A 105 9.89 11.03 -13.80
N ASN A 106 9.15 10.46 -14.75
CA ASN A 106 8.86 11.14 -16.02
C ASN A 106 8.03 12.41 -15.80
N LYS A 107 7.06 12.38 -14.87
CA LYS A 107 6.29 13.59 -14.53
C LYS A 107 7.19 14.65 -13.89
N PHE A 108 8.11 14.24 -13.03
CA PHE A 108 9.06 15.13 -12.38
C PHE A 108 10.00 15.79 -13.39
N GLN A 109 10.57 15.02 -14.33
CA GLN A 109 11.38 15.56 -15.44
C GLN A 109 10.64 16.65 -16.22
N ARG A 110 9.39 16.40 -16.59
CA ARG A 110 8.55 17.39 -17.30
C ARG A 110 8.30 18.66 -16.49
N ILE A 111 8.15 18.55 -15.16
CA ILE A 111 8.01 19.71 -14.26
C ILE A 111 9.30 20.55 -14.26
N LEU A 112 10.46 19.89 -14.33
CA LEU A 112 11.77 20.54 -14.43
C LEU A 112 12.08 21.10 -15.83
N GLY A 113 11.29 20.75 -16.85
CA GLY A 113 11.52 21.15 -18.25
C GLY A 113 12.58 20.30 -18.98
N LEU A 114 12.82 19.07 -18.52
CA LEU A 114 13.71 18.08 -19.12
C LEU A 114 12.98 17.12 -20.08
#